data_AF-A0AAI9DN97-F1
#
_entry.id   AF-A0AAI9DN97-F1
#
_cell.length_a   1.000
_cell.length_b   1.000
_cell.length_c   1.000
_cell.angle_alpha   90.00
_cell.angle_beta   90.00
_cell.angle_gamma   90.00
#
_symmetry.space_group_name_H-M   'P 1'
#
loop_
_entity.id
_entity.type
_entity.pdbx_description
1 polymer ?
#
loop_
_entity_poly.entity_id
_entity_poly.type
_entity_poly.pdbx_seq_one_letter_code
_entity_poly.pdbx_strand_id
1 'polypeptide(L)'
;MSIKNEKIVMMDSDEAASIKTVTGWVDRQGRFWGDNEHQARWCGATHRKCKNKPDEHPIHATNGYCEECHCESRQAKFSTYERAVWAGEPLVIFDDDRYFFDVESLSDYCMEHSLLPSELQLLICEPNYPPEFDIEQHCEGIIPDGGDYYSIPQSVRDAAEALNK
;
A
#
# COMPACT_ATOMS: atom_id res chain seq x y z
N MET A 1 22.44 13.77 50.55
CA MET A 1 20.98 13.84 50.29
C MET A 1 20.69 15.24 49.78
N SER A 2 20.32 15.39 48.50
CA SER A 2 20.07 16.72 47.92
C SER A 2 18.66 17.16 48.28
N ILE A 3 18.53 18.21 49.09
CA ILE A 3 17.25 18.80 49.45
C ILE A 3 16.73 19.51 48.19
N LYS A 4 15.76 18.91 47.51
CA LYS A 4 15.00 19.63 46.49
C LYS A 4 14.23 20.72 47.22
N ASN A 5 14.63 21.98 47.03
CA ASN A 5 13.82 23.13 47.43
C ASN A 5 12.53 23.09 46.62
N GLU A 6 11.46 22.59 47.23
CA GLU A 6 10.13 22.62 46.64
C GLU A 6 9.63 24.06 46.67
N LYS A 7 9.44 24.65 45.49
CA LYS A 7 8.87 25.99 45.35
C LYS A 7 7.43 25.94 45.88
N ILE A 8 7.16 26.69 46.95
CA ILE A 8 5.83 26.78 47.56
C ILE A 8 4.95 27.66 46.68
N VAL A 9 3.97 27.08 46.00
CA VAL A 9 2.93 27.79 45.24
C VAL A 9 1.62 27.71 46.05
N MET A 10 1.14 28.87 46.51
CA MET A 10 -0.05 28.98 47.37
C MET A 10 -1.33 28.87 46.55
N MET A 11 -2.40 28.31 47.11
CA MET A 11 -3.68 28.05 46.42
C MET A 11 -4.29 29.31 45.78
N ASP A 12 -4.15 30.46 46.44
CA ASP A 12 -4.71 31.74 45.98
C ASP A 12 -3.77 32.49 45.01
N SER A 13 -2.64 31.89 44.64
CA SER A 13 -1.68 32.52 43.74
C SER A 13 -2.14 32.39 42.28
N ASP A 14 -1.98 33.46 41.50
CA ASP A 14 -2.13 33.41 40.04
C ASP A 14 -1.15 32.43 39.36
N GLU A 15 -0.06 32.08 40.05
CA GLU A 15 0.87 31.02 39.62
C GLU A 15 0.26 29.61 39.82
N ALA A 16 -0.69 29.44 40.73
CA ALA A 16 -1.37 28.17 40.99
C ALA A 16 -2.40 27.84 39.91
N ALA A 17 -3.18 28.83 39.46
CA ALA A 17 -4.15 28.66 38.38
C ALA A 17 -4.42 29.98 37.64
N SER A 18 -4.33 29.94 36.32
CA SER A 18 -4.73 31.03 35.44
C SER A 18 -5.78 30.53 34.45
N ILE A 19 -6.87 31.28 34.25
CA ILE A 19 -7.82 30.99 33.16
C ILE A 19 -7.10 31.18 31.82
N LYS A 20 -7.12 30.15 30.97
CA LYS A 20 -6.56 30.19 29.61
C LYS A 20 -7.66 29.91 28.60
N THR A 21 -7.72 30.73 27.56
CA THR A 21 -8.57 30.46 26.39
C THR A 21 -7.78 29.62 25.40
N VAL A 22 -8.21 28.39 25.17
CA VAL A 22 -7.62 27.52 24.15
C VAL A 22 -8.42 27.68 22.86
N THR A 23 -7.81 28.29 21.85
CA THR A 23 -8.36 28.37 20.49
C THR A 23 -7.81 27.23 19.64
N GLY A 24 -8.64 26.67 18.77
CA GLY A 24 -8.20 25.65 17.82
C GLY A 24 -9.35 25.08 17.02
N TRP A 25 -9.03 24.21 16.08
CA TRP A 25 -9.97 23.62 15.15
C TRP A 25 -10.67 22.41 15.77
N VAL A 26 -11.99 22.36 15.60
CA VAL A 26 -12.81 21.23 16.01
C VAL A 26 -13.44 20.61 14.77
N ASP A 27 -13.33 19.28 14.63
CA ASP A 27 -13.97 18.58 13.50
C ASP A 27 -15.50 18.50 13.66
N ARG A 28 -16.19 18.00 12.62
CA ARG A 28 -17.65 17.79 12.65
C ARG A 28 -18.13 16.86 13.78
N GLN A 29 -17.24 16.03 14.33
CA GLN A 29 -17.52 15.04 15.37
C GLN A 29 -17.16 15.54 16.78
N GLY A 30 -16.67 16.78 16.91
CA GLY A 30 -16.32 17.39 18.19
C GLY A 30 -14.89 17.11 18.68
N ARG A 31 -14.00 16.56 17.84
CA ARG A 31 -12.59 16.35 18.23
C ARG A 31 -11.78 17.62 18.03
N PHE A 32 -10.97 17.98 19.04
CA PHE A 32 -10.10 19.14 19.03
C PHE A 32 -8.72 18.80 18.42
N TRP A 33 -8.26 19.62 17.47
CA TRP A 33 -7.04 19.40 16.69
C TRP A 33 -5.97 20.48 16.90
N GLY A 34 -6.16 21.39 17.87
CA GLY A 34 -5.26 22.53 18.07
C GLY A 34 -5.20 23.42 16.83
N ASP A 35 -4.00 23.79 16.40
CA ASP A 35 -3.80 24.64 15.23
C ASP A 35 -3.89 23.90 13.87
N ASN A 36 -4.15 22.60 13.87
CA ASN A 36 -4.18 21.79 12.65
C ASN A 36 -5.54 21.85 11.93
N GLU A 37 -5.78 22.94 11.21
CA GLU A 37 -6.99 23.14 10.40
C GLU A 37 -7.19 22.04 9.37
N HIS A 38 -6.12 21.66 8.68
CA HIS A 38 -6.20 20.70 7.58
C HIS A 38 -6.75 19.36 8.06
N GLN A 39 -6.22 18.86 9.18
CA GLN A 39 -6.63 17.60 9.75
C GLN A 39 -8.06 17.65 10.30
N ALA A 40 -8.45 18.76 10.94
CA ALA A 40 -9.81 18.95 11.42
C ALA A 40 -10.84 18.93 10.26
N ARG A 41 -10.53 19.64 9.16
CA ARG A 41 -11.36 19.62 7.94
C ARG A 41 -11.37 18.25 7.30
N TRP A 42 -10.23 17.58 7.20
CA TRP A 42 -10.13 16.23 6.64
C TRP A 42 -10.99 15.24 7.41
N CYS A 43 -10.90 15.22 8.74
CA CYS A 43 -11.70 14.34 9.58
C CYS A 43 -13.19 14.69 9.60
N GLY A 44 -13.54 15.96 9.40
CA GLY A 44 -14.93 16.41 9.30
C GLY A 44 -15.57 16.21 7.93
N ALA A 45 -14.78 16.14 6.85
CA ALA A 45 -15.25 16.08 5.48
C ALA A 45 -15.50 14.63 5.03
N THR A 46 -16.65 14.41 4.38
CA THR A 46 -16.96 13.11 3.74
C THR A 46 -16.38 13.01 2.34
N HIS A 47 -16.27 14.14 1.63
CA HIS A 47 -15.78 14.21 0.25
C HIS A 47 -14.83 15.39 0.04
N ARG A 48 -14.00 15.29 -1.01
CA ARG A 48 -13.08 16.34 -1.46
C ARG A 48 -13.01 16.40 -2.98
N LYS A 49 -12.58 17.55 -3.50
CA LYS A 49 -12.18 17.68 -4.90
C LYS A 49 -10.83 17.00 -5.13
N CYS A 50 -10.60 16.55 -6.37
CA CYS A 50 -9.30 16.04 -6.77
C CYS A 50 -8.20 17.09 -6.56
N LYS A 51 -7.02 16.66 -6.09
CA LYS A 51 -5.87 17.55 -5.86
C LYS A 51 -5.20 17.99 -7.16
N ASN A 52 -5.15 17.11 -8.16
CA ASN A 52 -4.43 17.35 -9.40
C ASN A 52 -5.26 18.17 -10.39
N LYS A 53 -6.55 17.81 -10.55
CA LYS A 53 -7.48 18.43 -11.49
C LYS A 53 -8.84 18.70 -10.81
N PRO A 54 -8.93 19.74 -9.95
CA PRO A 54 -10.11 19.97 -9.11
C PRO A 54 -11.39 20.36 -9.86
N ASP A 55 -11.27 20.82 -11.10
CA ASP A 55 -12.40 21.30 -11.91
C ASP A 55 -12.82 20.31 -13.02
N GLU A 56 -11.97 19.35 -13.37
CA GLU A 56 -12.26 18.31 -14.37
C GLU A 56 -12.72 17.00 -13.72
N HIS A 57 -12.08 16.60 -12.61
CA HIS A 57 -12.35 15.32 -11.98
C HIS A 57 -13.50 15.42 -10.97
N PRO A 58 -14.33 14.37 -10.84
CA PRO A 58 -15.46 14.37 -9.92
C PRO A 58 -15.01 14.47 -8.46
N ILE A 59 -15.94 14.94 -7.62
CA ILE A 59 -15.78 14.90 -6.17
C ILE A 59 -15.76 13.44 -5.73
N HIS A 60 -14.81 13.07 -4.88
CA HIS A 60 -14.63 11.71 -4.39
C HIS A 60 -14.52 11.67 -2.87
N ALA A 61 -14.64 10.48 -2.28
CA ALA A 61 -14.56 10.30 -0.84
C ALA A 61 -13.21 10.80 -0.30
N THR A 62 -13.23 11.46 0.87
CA THR A 62 -12.02 12.05 1.47
C THR A 62 -10.94 10.99 1.73
N ASN A 63 -11.34 9.82 2.23
CA ASN A 63 -10.47 8.67 2.50
C ASN A 63 -10.09 7.86 1.24
N GLY A 64 -10.62 8.21 0.07
CA GLY A 64 -10.31 7.57 -1.20
C GLY A 64 -9.29 8.34 -2.03
N TYR A 65 -8.81 7.68 -3.08
CA TYR A 65 -8.10 8.33 -4.17
C TYR A 65 -9.11 8.79 -5.25
N CYS A 66 -8.65 9.67 -6.15
CA CYS A 66 -9.44 10.06 -7.30
C CYS A 66 -9.33 8.97 -8.38
N GLU A 67 -10.45 8.34 -8.72
CA GLU A 67 -10.52 7.24 -9.70
C GLU A 67 -10.04 7.68 -11.09
N GLU A 68 -10.37 8.90 -11.53
CA GLU A 68 -9.91 9.43 -12.81
C GLU A 68 -8.39 9.60 -12.86
N CYS A 69 -7.78 10.18 -11.82
CA CYS A 69 -6.31 10.22 -11.72
C CYS A 69 -5.68 8.83 -11.73
N HIS A 70 -6.34 7.85 -11.09
CA HIS A 70 -5.86 6.48 -11.09
C HIS A 70 -5.93 5.89 -12.51
N CYS A 71 -7.09 6.00 -13.18
CA CYS A 71 -7.30 5.54 -14.55
C CYS A 71 -6.30 6.17 -15.52
N GLU A 72 -6.13 7.50 -15.48
CA GLU A 72 -5.13 8.23 -16.29
C GLU A 72 -3.72 7.70 -16.05
N SER A 73 -3.34 7.47 -14.78
CA SER A 73 -2.02 6.94 -14.44
C SER A 73 -1.82 5.50 -14.93
N ARG A 74 -2.86 4.66 -14.88
CA ARG A 74 -2.82 3.29 -15.37
C ARG A 74 -2.73 3.25 -16.88
N GLN A 75 -3.54 4.04 -17.58
CA GLN A 75 -3.45 4.20 -19.02
C GLN A 75 -2.06 4.66 -19.45
N ALA A 76 -1.50 5.66 -18.77
CA ALA A 76 -0.15 6.15 -19.06
C ALA A 76 0.89 5.05 -18.85
N LYS A 77 0.81 4.29 -17.75
CA LYS A 77 1.70 3.14 -17.50
C LYS A 77 1.55 2.06 -18.57
N PHE A 78 0.33 1.68 -18.93
CA PHE A 78 0.08 0.71 -20.00
C PHE A 78 0.71 1.14 -21.33
N SER A 79 0.58 2.43 -21.67
CA SER A 79 1.19 3.00 -22.89
C SER A 79 2.72 3.02 -22.89
N THR A 80 3.39 2.79 -21.76
CA THR A 80 4.86 2.66 -21.71
C THR A 80 5.37 1.28 -22.11
N TYR A 81 4.52 0.25 -22.11
CA TYR A 81 4.93 -1.10 -22.48
C TYR A 81 5.15 -1.23 -23.98
N GLU A 82 6.15 -2.03 -24.35
CA GLU A 82 6.44 -2.37 -25.74
C GLU A 82 5.38 -3.31 -26.31
N ARG A 83 5.03 -3.11 -27.59
CA ARG A 83 4.12 -4.02 -28.30
C ARG A 83 4.90 -5.21 -28.84
N ALA A 84 4.49 -6.41 -28.46
CA ALA A 84 5.05 -7.66 -28.97
C ALA A 84 4.01 -8.45 -29.77
N VAL A 85 4.49 -9.32 -30.66
CA VAL A 85 3.64 -10.31 -31.33
C VAL A 85 3.39 -11.45 -30.36
N TRP A 86 2.13 -11.73 -30.09
CA TRP A 86 1.73 -12.83 -29.21
C TRP A 86 1.86 -14.18 -29.94
N ALA A 87 2.50 -15.16 -29.29
CA ALA A 87 2.77 -16.49 -29.85
C ALA A 87 2.06 -17.64 -29.10
N GLY A 88 1.17 -17.31 -28.17
CA GLY A 88 0.40 -18.28 -27.37
C GLY A 88 0.83 -18.36 -25.90
N GLU A 89 1.66 -17.44 -25.43
CA GLU A 89 2.00 -17.28 -24.02
C GLU A 89 0.77 -16.89 -23.19
N PRO A 90 0.76 -17.14 -21.87
CA PRO A 90 -0.33 -16.68 -21.01
C PRO A 90 -0.47 -15.17 -21.04
N LEU A 91 -1.71 -14.69 -21.05
CA LEU A 91 -2.06 -13.28 -21.05
C LEU A 91 -2.70 -12.89 -19.72
N VAL A 92 -2.59 -11.62 -19.36
CA VAL A 92 -3.30 -11.03 -18.22
C VAL A 92 -3.88 -9.67 -18.62
N ILE A 93 -5.04 -9.32 -18.08
CA ILE A 93 -5.55 -7.95 -18.21
C ILE A 93 -4.74 -7.04 -17.28
N PHE A 94 -4.22 -5.95 -17.83
CA PHE A 94 -3.42 -4.98 -17.11
C PHE A 94 -4.17 -4.41 -15.90
N ASP A 95 -3.52 -4.42 -14.73
CA ASP A 95 -4.07 -3.92 -13.46
C ASP A 95 -5.33 -4.70 -12.97
N ASP A 96 -5.52 -5.92 -13.46
CA ASP A 96 -6.55 -6.88 -13.05
C ASP A 96 -5.91 -8.25 -12.72
N ASP A 97 -6.64 -9.10 -12.00
CA ASP A 97 -6.21 -10.45 -11.60
C ASP A 97 -6.75 -11.55 -12.55
N ARG A 98 -7.10 -11.17 -13.79
CA ARG A 98 -7.67 -12.09 -14.80
C ARG A 98 -6.61 -12.58 -15.76
N TYR A 99 -6.34 -13.88 -15.71
CA TYR A 99 -5.36 -14.58 -16.54
C TYR A 99 -6.03 -15.47 -17.58
N PHE A 100 -5.39 -15.58 -18.74
CA PHE A 100 -5.78 -16.45 -19.85
C PHE A 100 -4.58 -17.32 -20.23
N PHE A 101 -4.70 -18.64 -20.05
CA PHE A 101 -3.61 -19.57 -20.35
C PHE A 101 -3.67 -20.12 -21.78
N ASP A 102 -4.77 -19.88 -22.48
CA ASP A 102 -5.03 -20.32 -23.84
C ASP A 102 -5.99 -19.36 -24.56
N VAL A 103 -6.08 -19.48 -25.88
CA VAL A 103 -6.91 -18.61 -26.73
C VAL A 103 -8.41 -18.81 -26.50
N GLU A 104 -8.84 -20.00 -26.09
CA GLU A 104 -10.25 -20.31 -25.86
C GLU A 104 -10.76 -19.53 -24.64
N SER A 105 -9.99 -19.53 -23.54
CA SER A 105 -10.30 -18.78 -22.33
C SER A 105 -10.44 -17.27 -22.56
N LEU A 106 -9.59 -16.68 -23.42
CA LEU A 106 -9.70 -15.28 -23.81
C LEU A 106 -10.96 -15.03 -24.66
N SER A 107 -11.23 -15.92 -25.62
CA SER A 107 -12.39 -15.82 -26.50
C SER A 107 -13.70 -15.91 -25.73
N ASP A 108 -13.81 -16.86 -24.80
CA ASP A 108 -14.99 -17.05 -23.96
C ASP A 108 -15.26 -15.80 -23.11
N TYR A 109 -14.21 -15.23 -22.51
CA TYR A 109 -14.32 -13.97 -21.75
C TYR A 109 -14.80 -12.80 -22.62
N CYS A 110 -14.22 -12.65 -23.82
CA CYS A 110 -14.63 -11.62 -24.77
C CYS A 110 -16.10 -11.78 -25.18
N MET A 111 -16.55 -13.02 -25.40
CA MET A 111 -17.94 -13.31 -25.75
C MET A 111 -18.91 -13.03 -24.60
N GLU A 112 -18.59 -13.47 -23.38
CA GLU A 112 -19.42 -13.26 -22.19
C GLU A 112 -19.62 -11.76 -21.91
N HIS A 113 -18.56 -10.97 -22.08
CA HIS A 113 -18.57 -9.53 -21.81
C HIS A 113 -18.89 -8.67 -23.03
N SER A 114 -19.12 -9.27 -24.20
CA SER A 114 -19.36 -8.55 -25.46
C SER A 114 -18.26 -7.54 -25.80
N LEU A 115 -17.00 -7.95 -25.60
CA LEU A 115 -15.79 -7.17 -25.85
C LEU A 115 -14.97 -7.80 -26.98
N LEU A 116 -14.16 -6.99 -27.65
CA LEU A 116 -13.13 -7.46 -28.56
C LEU A 116 -11.79 -7.61 -27.81
N PRO A 117 -10.92 -8.57 -28.20
CA PRO A 117 -9.58 -8.67 -27.63
C PRO A 117 -8.77 -7.36 -27.74
N SER A 118 -9.02 -6.56 -28.78
CA SER A 118 -8.36 -5.26 -28.98
C SER A 118 -8.85 -4.14 -28.05
N GLU A 119 -9.99 -4.33 -27.38
CA GLU A 119 -10.53 -3.39 -26.39
C GLU A 119 -9.95 -3.68 -24.99
N LEU A 120 -9.28 -4.82 -24.82
CA LEU A 120 -8.61 -5.19 -23.58
C LEU A 120 -7.16 -4.70 -23.57
N GLN A 121 -6.72 -4.27 -22.40
CA GLN A 121 -5.32 -3.94 -22.14
C GLN A 121 -4.57 -5.21 -21.74
N LEU A 122 -4.16 -6.02 -22.71
CA LEU A 122 -3.52 -7.32 -22.46
C LEU A 122 -2.00 -7.18 -22.30
N LEU A 123 -1.45 -7.91 -21.35
CA LEU A 123 -0.01 -8.11 -21.17
C LEU A 123 0.35 -9.58 -21.38
N ILE A 124 1.52 -9.82 -21.99
CA ILE A 124 2.12 -11.14 -22.08
C ILE A 124 2.83 -11.45 -20.77
N CYS A 125 2.46 -12.57 -20.15
CA CYS A 125 3.09 -13.00 -18.90
C CYS A 125 4.46 -13.61 -19.19
N GLU A 126 5.44 -13.21 -18.38
CA GLU A 126 6.71 -13.90 -18.32
C GLU A 126 6.62 -15.07 -17.32
N PRO A 127 7.25 -16.22 -17.62
CA PRO A 127 7.32 -17.32 -16.67
C PRO A 127 7.96 -16.86 -15.35
N ASN A 128 7.22 -17.01 -14.25
CA ASN A 128 7.73 -16.74 -12.91
C ASN A 128 8.06 -18.07 -12.23
N TYR A 129 9.35 -18.30 -11.97
CA TYR A 129 9.82 -19.48 -11.25
C TYR A 129 10.09 -19.13 -9.79
N PRO A 130 9.84 -20.05 -8.84
CA PRO A 130 10.18 -19.80 -7.45
C PRO A 130 11.68 -19.49 -7.34
N PRO A 131 12.07 -18.51 -6.50
CA PRO A 131 13.47 -18.28 -6.22
C PRO A 131 14.08 -19.50 -5.52
N GLU A 132 15.41 -19.61 -5.57
CA GLU A 132 16.14 -20.61 -4.79
C GLU A 132 15.78 -20.49 -3.30
N PHE A 133 15.61 -21.63 -2.66
CA PHE A 133 15.35 -21.71 -1.23
C PHE A 133 16.64 -21.41 -0.45
N ASP A 134 16.67 -20.23 0.16
CA ASP A 134 17.74 -19.84 1.08
C ASP A 134 17.43 -20.35 2.50
N ILE A 135 18.14 -21.40 2.91
CA ILE A 135 17.98 -22.01 4.24
C ILE A 135 18.46 -21.09 5.37
N GLU A 136 19.44 -20.22 5.15
CA GLU A 136 19.91 -19.28 6.17
C GLU A 136 18.83 -18.26 6.46
N GLN A 137 18.26 -17.65 5.42
CA GLN A 137 17.12 -16.75 5.55
C GLN A 137 15.95 -17.44 6.27
N HIS A 138 15.65 -18.69 5.92
CA HIS A 138 14.52 -19.40 6.50
C HIS A 138 14.74 -19.83 7.96
N CYS A 139 15.99 -20.03 8.38
CA CYS A 139 16.35 -20.47 9.72
C CYS A 139 16.91 -19.36 10.63
N GLU A 140 16.91 -18.10 10.19
CA GLU A 140 17.46 -16.95 10.94
C GLU A 140 16.94 -16.88 12.39
N GLY A 141 15.66 -17.16 12.62
CA GLY A 141 15.06 -17.16 13.97
C GLY A 141 15.21 -18.46 14.78
N ILE A 142 15.83 -19.49 14.21
CA ILE A 142 16.00 -20.83 14.80
C ILE A 142 17.48 -21.10 15.10
N ILE A 143 18.39 -20.51 14.32
CA ILE A 143 19.83 -20.59 14.55
C ILE A 143 20.13 -19.95 15.93
N PRO A 144 20.81 -20.65 16.85
CA PRO A 144 21.19 -20.09 18.13
C PRO A 144 22.06 -18.84 18.00
N ASP A 145 22.00 -17.94 18.99
CA ASP A 145 22.83 -16.73 19.02
C ASP A 145 24.33 -17.05 18.85
N GLY A 146 24.94 -16.48 17.81
CA GLY A 146 26.35 -16.73 17.44
C GLY A 146 26.57 -17.98 16.58
N GLY A 147 25.52 -18.70 16.21
CA GLY A 147 25.55 -19.74 15.20
C GLY A 147 25.45 -19.18 13.78
N ASP A 148 25.97 -19.93 12.82
CA ASP A 148 25.88 -19.65 11.37
C ASP A 148 25.22 -20.82 10.61
N TYR A 149 25.29 -20.78 9.28
CA TYR A 149 24.89 -21.87 8.37
C TYR A 149 25.36 -23.26 8.80
N TYR A 150 26.57 -23.39 9.38
CA TYR A 150 27.13 -24.67 9.79
C TYR A 150 26.54 -25.19 11.10
N SER A 151 25.74 -24.37 11.80
CA SER A 151 24.94 -24.79 12.95
C SER A 151 23.73 -25.63 12.55
N ILE A 152 23.31 -25.54 11.28
CA ILE A 152 22.17 -26.28 10.75
C ILE A 152 22.61 -27.73 10.48
N PRO A 153 21.83 -28.76 10.90
CA PRO A 153 22.18 -30.15 10.66
C PRO A 153 22.42 -30.44 9.17
N GLN A 154 23.47 -31.21 8.86
CA GLN A 154 23.87 -31.53 7.49
C GLN A 154 22.71 -32.09 6.65
N SER A 155 21.90 -32.99 7.23
CA SER A 155 20.74 -33.57 6.54
C SER A 155 19.70 -32.55 6.08
N VAL A 156 19.58 -31.42 6.78
CA VAL A 156 18.65 -30.34 6.42
C VAL A 156 19.26 -29.46 5.34
N ARG A 157 20.57 -29.19 5.42
CA ARG A 157 21.31 -28.46 4.37
C ARG A 157 21.31 -29.23 3.05
N ASP A 158 21.55 -30.53 3.09
CA ASP A 158 21.52 -31.40 1.91
C ASP A 158 20.12 -31.43 1.28
N ALA A 159 19.06 -31.42 2.10
CA ALA A 159 17.68 -31.37 1.62
C ALA A 159 17.35 -30.02 0.96
N ALA A 160 17.81 -28.91 1.52
CA ALA A 160 17.65 -27.59 0.93
C ALA A 160 18.42 -27.46 -0.41
N GLU A 161 19.64 -27.99 -0.47
CA GLU A 161 20.42 -28.00 -1.72
C GLU A 161 19.77 -28.92 -2.77
N ALA A 162 19.17 -30.04 -2.37
CA ALA A 162 18.42 -30.91 -3.27
C ALA A 162 17.13 -30.26 -3.79
N LEU A 163 16.50 -29.36 -3.02
CA LEU A 163 15.31 -28.62 -3.43
C LEU A 163 15.63 -27.56 -4.49
N ASN A 164 16.84 -27.01 -4.48
CA ASN A 164 17.30 -25.98 -5.41
C ASN A 164 17.89 -26.55 -6.73
N LYS A 165 17.85 -27.87 -6.92
CA LYS A 165 18.31 -28.56 -8.15
C LYS A 165 17.15 -28.86 -9.08
#